data_AF-A0A7S2EDZ9-F1
#
_entry.id   AF-A0A7S2EDZ9-F1
#
_cell.length_a   1.000
_cell.length_b   1.000
_cell.length_c   1.000
_cell.angle_alpha   90.00
_cell.angle_beta   90.00
_cell.angle_gamma   90.00
#
_symmetry.space_group_name_H-M   'P 1'
#
loop_
_entity.id
_entity.type
_entity.pdbx_description
1 polymer ?
#
loop_
_entity_poly.entity_id
_entity_poly.type
_entity_poly.pdbx_seq_one_letter_code
_entity_poly.pdbx_strand_id
1 'polypeptide(L)'
;MSNENEVGENVYKDLIGFLDANRSDLRTAATEAVIAVVDRDGMTNLIRHGVVKPLCKLASRESDDTNDQSNTNALTALLHLSSNGPSAPQCVEDIMDAGGVQRMTEIALSSSRSPSDNDGWRKRVNLSLALLANMTRTERGAVEFVGRSVPDEAIPTSKKIEDGEGEKKLSIPSRPTLPLLLSRFLSDTYVVANKEDEEKEEDKEEKKNDDENGDDPYQHFAAVLMNASQIEAGRKFIMRLNQEQKLTSSVLQKILPQLCSPNPTRRRGISGTIKNCCFDTDASWWLLNEVNIAKYICYPLAGPEELDVDDKKGLDPDLWLEGPDKVREPDKMARLFLVES
;
A
#
# COMPACT_ATOMS: atom_id res chain seq x y z
N MET A 1 -41.70 1.18 14.79
CA MET A 1 -41.12 0.32 13.73
C MET A 1 -41.15 0.97 12.34
N SER A 2 -42.29 1.36 11.76
CA SER A 2 -42.29 2.01 10.43
C SER A 2 -41.67 3.43 10.42
N ASN A 3 -42.04 4.28 11.40
CA ASN A 3 -41.53 5.66 11.48
C ASN A 3 -40.03 5.76 11.86
N GLU A 4 -39.50 4.86 12.69
CA GLU A 4 -38.09 4.92 13.11
C GLU A 4 -37.13 4.52 11.99
N ASN A 5 -37.51 3.54 11.16
CA ASN A 5 -36.76 3.18 9.97
C ASN A 5 -36.78 4.31 8.93
N GLU A 6 -37.92 4.99 8.75
CA GLU A 6 -38.05 6.11 7.81
C GLU A 6 -37.23 7.34 8.25
N VAL A 7 -37.18 7.62 9.56
CA VAL A 7 -36.32 8.66 10.14
C VAL A 7 -34.84 8.32 9.95
N GLY A 8 -34.44 7.07 10.20
CA GLY A 8 -33.06 6.62 9.98
C GLY A 8 -32.62 6.72 8.52
N GLU A 9 -33.47 6.32 7.57
CA GLU A 9 -33.18 6.45 6.14
C GLU A 9 -32.98 7.90 5.69
N ASN A 10 -33.74 8.84 6.26
CA ASN A 10 -33.60 10.25 5.93
C ASN A 10 -32.29 10.84 6.46
N VAL A 11 -31.82 10.42 7.63
CA VAL A 11 -30.53 10.88 8.20
C VAL A 11 -29.36 10.51 7.27
N TYR A 12 -29.31 9.28 6.74
CA TYR A 12 -28.24 8.88 5.82
C TYR A 12 -28.31 9.60 4.47
N LYS A 13 -29.53 9.86 3.95
CA LYS A 13 -29.72 10.64 2.73
C LYS A 13 -29.25 12.08 2.90
N ASP A 14 -29.57 12.71 4.03
CA ASP A 14 -29.14 14.07 4.34
C ASP A 14 -27.61 14.14 4.49
N LEU A 15 -27.01 13.18 5.20
CA LEU A 15 -25.55 13.06 5.32
C LEU A 15 -24.87 12.97 3.94
N ILE A 16 -25.39 12.13 3.05
CA ILE A 16 -24.88 12.01 1.68
C ILE A 16 -25.04 13.33 0.92
N GLY A 17 -26.17 14.02 1.09
CA GLY A 17 -26.39 15.35 0.53
C GLY A 17 -25.37 16.38 1.01
N PHE A 18 -24.96 16.32 2.28
CA PHE A 18 -23.93 17.20 2.84
C PHE A 18 -22.52 16.88 2.34
N LEU A 19 -22.20 15.62 2.04
CA LEU A 19 -20.92 15.23 1.43
C LEU A 19 -20.74 15.82 0.01
N ASP A 20 -21.84 15.94 -0.73
CA ASP A 20 -21.86 16.55 -2.08
C ASP A 20 -22.16 18.07 -2.06
N ALA A 21 -22.21 18.70 -0.88
CA ALA A 21 -22.54 20.13 -0.75
C ALA A 21 -21.46 21.04 -1.36
N ASN A 22 -21.88 22.20 -1.89
CA ASN A 22 -20.95 23.20 -2.45
C ASN A 22 -20.05 23.84 -1.37
N ARG A 23 -20.55 23.98 -0.14
CA ARG A 23 -19.79 24.59 0.96
C ARG A 23 -18.80 23.60 1.59
N SER A 24 -17.55 24.01 1.76
CA SER A 24 -16.47 23.17 2.34
C SER A 24 -16.74 22.80 3.80
N ASP A 25 -17.25 23.73 4.60
CA ASP A 25 -17.57 23.49 6.02
C ASP A 25 -18.62 22.38 6.22
N LEU A 26 -19.66 22.33 5.38
CA LEU A 26 -20.66 21.26 5.41
C LEU A 26 -20.05 19.91 5.04
N ARG A 27 -19.16 19.87 4.04
CA ARG A 27 -18.47 18.63 3.66
C ARG A 27 -17.55 18.16 4.78
N THR A 28 -16.79 19.06 5.39
CA THR A 28 -15.92 18.75 6.53
C THR A 28 -16.72 18.16 7.68
N ALA A 29 -17.79 18.83 8.12
CA ALA A 29 -18.65 18.33 9.19
C ALA A 29 -19.29 16.96 8.85
N ALA A 30 -19.72 16.76 7.60
CA ALA A 30 -20.27 15.49 7.15
C ALA A 30 -19.21 14.37 7.16
N THR A 31 -17.99 14.63 6.69
CA THR A 31 -16.89 13.65 6.74
C THR A 31 -16.46 13.32 8.17
N GLU A 32 -16.44 14.31 9.07
CA GLU A 32 -16.17 14.10 10.50
C GLU A 32 -17.25 13.24 11.16
N ALA A 33 -18.53 13.47 10.81
CA ALA A 33 -19.63 12.64 11.29
C ALA A 33 -19.48 11.18 10.84
N VAL A 34 -19.04 10.92 9.60
CA VAL A 34 -18.74 9.56 9.13
C VAL A 34 -17.59 8.93 9.92
N ILE A 35 -16.51 9.68 10.17
CA ILE A 35 -15.35 9.19 10.95
C ILE A 35 -15.77 8.85 12.39
N ALA A 36 -16.64 9.66 12.99
CA ALA A 36 -17.09 9.48 14.37
C ALA A 36 -17.94 8.21 14.58
N VAL A 37 -18.47 7.60 13.52
CA VAL A 37 -19.19 6.32 13.59
C VAL A 37 -18.18 5.17 13.75
N VAL A 38 -18.02 4.71 14.99
CA VAL A 38 -17.10 3.62 15.36
C VAL A 38 -17.81 2.29 15.62
N ASP A 39 -19.14 2.29 15.73
CA ASP A 39 -19.91 1.09 15.98
C ASP A 39 -20.13 0.28 14.70
N ARG A 40 -20.05 -1.05 14.81
CA ARG A 40 -20.07 -1.96 13.65
C ARG A 40 -21.37 -1.88 12.84
N ASP A 41 -22.50 -1.63 13.51
CA ASP A 41 -23.81 -1.55 12.87
C ASP A 41 -23.96 -0.23 12.11
N GLY A 42 -23.55 0.89 12.72
CA GLY A 42 -23.48 2.21 12.10
C GLY A 42 -22.59 2.21 10.86
N MET A 43 -21.39 1.63 10.94
CA MET A 43 -20.49 1.48 9.78
C MET A 43 -21.14 0.64 8.66
N THR A 44 -21.83 -0.44 9.03
CA THR A 44 -22.54 -1.29 8.06
C THR A 44 -23.69 -0.52 7.39
N ASN A 45 -24.44 0.27 8.15
CA ASN A 45 -25.51 1.09 7.61
C ASN A 45 -24.97 2.20 6.68
N LEU A 46 -23.88 2.86 7.05
CA LEU A 46 -23.21 3.84 6.19
C LEU A 46 -22.86 3.26 4.81
N ILE A 47 -22.25 2.06 4.78
CA ILE A 47 -21.90 1.36 3.53
C ILE A 47 -23.18 1.00 2.77
N ARG A 48 -24.15 0.37 3.44
CA ARG A 48 -25.43 -0.04 2.84
C ARG A 48 -26.21 1.12 2.21
N HIS A 49 -26.14 2.31 2.80
CA HIS A 49 -26.80 3.51 2.29
C HIS A 49 -25.99 4.24 1.20
N GLY A 50 -24.80 3.74 0.82
CA GLY A 50 -24.06 4.21 -0.34
C GLY A 50 -23.14 5.40 -0.08
N VAL A 51 -22.66 5.58 1.16
CA VAL A 51 -21.75 6.69 1.51
C VAL A 51 -20.41 6.64 0.76
N VAL A 52 -19.98 5.44 0.34
CA VAL A 52 -18.64 5.17 -0.22
C VAL A 52 -18.39 5.97 -1.50
N LYS A 53 -19.36 6.03 -2.41
CA LYS A 53 -19.20 6.71 -3.71
C LYS A 53 -19.04 8.23 -3.57
N PRO A 54 -19.88 8.95 -2.79
CA PRO A 54 -19.64 10.35 -2.44
C PRO A 54 -18.25 10.59 -1.82
N LEU A 55 -17.85 9.75 -0.86
CA LEU A 55 -16.52 9.87 -0.23
C LEU A 55 -15.38 9.70 -1.24
N CYS A 56 -15.48 8.75 -2.17
CA CYS A 56 -14.48 8.56 -3.23
C CYS A 56 -14.36 9.80 -4.13
N LYS A 57 -15.48 10.43 -4.49
CA LYS A 57 -15.46 11.67 -5.28
C LYS A 57 -14.79 12.79 -4.50
N LEU A 58 -15.17 12.95 -3.23
CA LEU A 58 -14.65 13.99 -2.35
C LEU A 58 -13.15 13.84 -2.09
N ALA A 59 -12.67 12.60 -1.88
CA ALA A 59 -11.25 12.30 -1.70
C ALA A 59 -10.38 12.75 -2.90
N SER A 60 -10.91 12.60 -4.12
CA SER A 60 -10.24 13.02 -5.37
C SER A 60 -10.46 14.49 -5.74
N ARG A 61 -11.27 15.23 -4.97
CA ARG A 61 -11.56 16.62 -5.28
C ARG A 61 -10.31 17.46 -5.02
N GLU A 62 -10.08 18.46 -5.87
CA GLU A 62 -9.10 19.49 -5.60
C GLU A 62 -9.78 20.64 -4.87
N SER A 63 -9.13 21.14 -3.82
CA SER A 63 -9.53 22.35 -3.11
C SER A 63 -8.34 23.30 -3.09
N ASP A 64 -8.60 24.56 -3.42
CA ASP A 64 -7.64 25.65 -3.27
C ASP A 64 -7.70 26.28 -1.88
N ASP A 65 -8.72 25.93 -1.10
CA ASP A 65 -8.85 26.32 0.30
C ASP A 65 -8.02 25.37 1.17
N THR A 66 -6.93 25.89 1.74
CA THR A 66 -6.02 25.14 2.62
C THR A 66 -6.68 24.70 3.92
N ASN A 67 -7.82 25.31 4.30
CA ASN A 67 -8.59 24.90 5.46
C ASN A 67 -9.62 23.81 5.15
N ASP A 68 -9.80 23.44 3.87
CA ASP A 68 -10.73 22.39 3.49
C ASP A 68 -10.14 21.01 3.77
N GLN A 69 -10.42 20.50 4.97
CA GLN A 69 -10.00 19.17 5.40
C GLN A 69 -10.87 18.05 4.84
N SER A 70 -11.96 18.35 4.12
CA SER A 70 -12.96 17.36 3.70
C SER A 70 -12.37 16.26 2.80
N ASN A 71 -11.40 16.59 1.94
CA ASN A 71 -10.75 15.61 1.07
C ASN A 71 -9.92 14.58 1.86
N THR A 72 -9.15 15.07 2.84
CA THR A 72 -8.34 14.22 3.72
C THR A 72 -9.22 13.41 4.66
N ASN A 73 -10.27 14.03 5.21
CA ASN A 73 -11.25 13.34 6.06
C ASN A 73 -12.00 12.27 5.27
N ALA A 74 -12.32 12.50 3.99
CA ALA A 74 -12.91 11.48 3.15
C ALA A 74 -11.99 10.26 2.97
N LEU A 75 -10.68 10.46 2.76
CA LEU A 75 -9.70 9.38 2.72
C LEU A 75 -9.64 8.61 4.06
N THR A 76 -9.60 9.32 5.18
CA THR A 76 -9.63 8.72 6.52
C THR A 76 -10.91 7.90 6.75
N ALA A 77 -12.07 8.45 6.38
CA ALA A 77 -13.35 7.77 6.49
C ALA A 77 -13.40 6.48 5.66
N LEU A 78 -12.95 6.54 4.39
CA LEU A 78 -12.86 5.36 3.53
C LEU A 78 -11.91 4.30 4.12
N LEU A 79 -10.77 4.72 4.68
CA LEU A 79 -9.82 3.79 5.29
C LEU A 79 -10.43 3.14 6.53
N HIS A 80 -11.09 3.92 7.38
CA HIS A 80 -11.78 3.41 8.56
C HIS A 80 -12.84 2.35 8.20
N LEU A 81 -13.70 2.65 7.21
CA LEU A 81 -14.75 1.76 6.74
C LEU A 81 -14.23 0.51 6.00
N SER A 82 -13.10 0.60 5.31
CA SER A 82 -12.50 -0.52 4.54
C SER A 82 -11.54 -1.40 5.34
N SER A 83 -11.15 -0.98 6.54
CA SER A 83 -10.27 -1.75 7.42
C SER A 83 -11.00 -2.44 8.57
N ASN A 84 -12.20 -1.98 8.95
CA ASN A 84 -12.86 -2.43 10.17
C ASN A 84 -14.29 -2.95 9.93
N GLY A 85 -14.66 -3.95 10.74
CA GLY A 85 -16.01 -4.50 10.74
C GLY A 85 -16.28 -5.55 9.65
N PRO A 86 -17.45 -6.20 9.71
CA PRO A 86 -17.81 -7.29 8.80
C PRO A 86 -18.06 -6.81 7.36
N SER A 87 -18.42 -5.54 7.18
CA SER A 87 -18.74 -4.93 5.89
C SER A 87 -17.53 -4.33 5.18
N ALA A 88 -16.33 -4.42 5.77
CA ALA A 88 -15.09 -3.90 5.18
C ALA A 88 -14.79 -4.46 3.78
N PRO A 89 -14.94 -5.78 3.48
CA PRO A 89 -14.77 -6.29 2.12
C PRO A 89 -15.76 -5.68 1.12
N GLN A 90 -17.02 -5.48 1.52
CA GLN A 90 -18.01 -4.82 0.67
C GLN A 90 -17.65 -3.35 0.41
N CYS A 91 -17.18 -2.64 1.44
CA CYS A 91 -16.67 -1.28 1.28
C CYS A 91 -15.53 -1.22 0.26
N VAL A 92 -14.59 -2.17 0.30
CA VAL A 92 -13.50 -2.25 -0.68
C VAL A 92 -14.03 -2.45 -2.11
N GLU A 93 -15.02 -3.33 -2.32
CA GLU A 93 -15.66 -3.49 -3.63
C GLU A 93 -16.37 -2.21 -4.09
N ASP A 94 -17.10 -1.54 -3.20
CA ASP A 94 -17.80 -0.29 -3.50
C ASP A 94 -16.81 0.84 -3.85
N ILE A 95 -15.63 0.88 -3.20
CA ILE A 95 -14.53 1.80 -3.53
C ILE A 95 -14.01 1.49 -4.94
N MET A 96 -13.79 0.22 -5.27
CA MET A 96 -13.32 -0.19 -6.61
C MET A 96 -14.35 0.15 -7.69
N ASP A 97 -15.64 -0.12 -7.46
CA ASP A 97 -16.75 0.23 -8.36
C ASP A 97 -16.89 1.75 -8.55
N ALA A 98 -16.56 2.52 -7.52
CA ALA A 98 -16.49 3.97 -7.60
C ALA A 98 -15.26 4.47 -8.38
N GLY A 99 -14.35 3.60 -8.84
CA GLY A 99 -13.10 3.93 -9.54
C GLY A 99 -11.97 4.33 -8.58
N GLY A 100 -11.92 3.71 -7.40
CA GLY A 100 -10.98 4.01 -6.33
C GLY A 100 -9.52 3.77 -6.70
N VAL A 101 -9.21 2.68 -7.43
CA VAL A 101 -7.82 2.34 -7.83
C VAL A 101 -7.17 3.49 -8.59
N GLN A 102 -7.85 4.04 -9.60
CA GLN A 102 -7.35 5.17 -10.38
C GLN A 102 -7.22 6.44 -9.52
N ARG A 103 -8.23 6.77 -8.72
CA ARG A 103 -8.21 7.98 -7.88
C ARG A 103 -7.09 7.95 -6.86
N MET A 104 -6.93 6.84 -6.14
CA MET A 104 -5.86 6.70 -5.15
C MET A 104 -4.48 6.74 -5.80
N THR A 105 -4.35 6.15 -7.00
CA THR A 105 -3.12 6.25 -7.79
C THR A 105 -2.78 7.68 -8.18
N GLU A 106 -3.76 8.46 -8.63
CA GLU A 106 -3.57 9.88 -9.00
C GLU A 106 -3.20 10.73 -7.79
N ILE A 107 -3.83 10.50 -6.63
CA ILE A 107 -3.46 11.14 -5.36
C ILE A 107 -2.03 10.76 -4.96
N ALA A 108 -1.67 9.48 -5.04
CA ALA A 108 -0.33 9.00 -4.68
C ALA A 108 0.79 9.55 -5.58
N LEU A 109 0.47 9.89 -6.84
CA LEU A 109 1.40 10.50 -7.79
C LEU A 109 1.36 12.03 -7.79
N SER A 110 0.47 12.64 -7.02
CA SER A 110 0.40 14.09 -6.87
C SER A 110 1.68 14.65 -6.24
N SER A 111 1.92 15.95 -6.43
CA SER A 111 3.04 16.66 -5.81
C SER A 111 2.51 17.72 -4.85
N SER A 112 3.29 18.02 -3.81
CA SER A 112 2.97 19.12 -2.91
C SER A 112 2.83 20.43 -3.68
N ARG A 113 1.79 21.20 -3.38
CA ARG A 113 1.48 22.48 -4.04
C ARG A 113 2.35 23.62 -3.53
N SER A 114 2.82 23.52 -2.29
CA SER A 114 3.60 24.54 -1.59
C SER A 114 4.40 23.90 -0.44
N PRO A 115 5.57 24.45 -0.05
CA PRO A 115 6.28 24.01 1.15
C PRO A 115 5.40 23.98 2.41
N SER A 116 4.42 24.89 2.52
CA SER A 116 3.49 24.96 3.67
C SER A 116 2.44 23.85 3.69
N ASP A 117 2.17 23.19 2.57
CA ASP A 117 1.16 22.12 2.40
C ASP A 117 1.82 20.72 2.41
N ASN A 118 3.12 20.64 2.72
CA ASN A 118 3.85 19.38 2.61
C ASN A 118 3.29 18.29 3.54
N ASP A 119 2.89 18.65 4.76
CA ASP A 119 2.31 17.70 5.72
C ASP A 119 0.94 17.16 5.26
N GLY A 120 0.05 18.07 4.82
CA GLY A 120 -1.26 17.70 4.26
C GLY A 120 -1.13 16.79 3.04
N TRP A 121 -0.22 17.13 2.12
CA TRP A 121 0.11 16.29 0.97
C TRP A 121 0.63 14.90 1.39
N ARG A 122 1.59 14.83 2.32
CA ARG A 122 2.15 13.56 2.82
C ARG A 122 1.07 12.65 3.38
N LYS A 123 0.19 13.21 4.23
CA LYS A 123 -0.94 12.50 4.82
C LYS A 123 -1.90 11.97 3.76
N ARG A 124 -2.22 12.78 2.74
CA ARG A 124 -3.11 12.34 1.64
C ARG A 124 -2.49 11.19 0.83
N VAL A 125 -1.20 11.29 0.50
CA VAL A 125 -0.48 10.23 -0.23
C VAL A 125 -0.46 8.94 0.60
N ASN A 126 -0.13 9.04 1.89
CA ASN A 126 -0.11 7.90 2.80
C ASN A 126 -1.47 7.19 2.87
N LEU A 127 -2.55 7.93 3.14
CA LEU A 127 -3.91 7.38 3.19
C LEU A 127 -4.35 6.76 1.85
N SER A 128 -3.98 7.39 0.73
CA SER A 128 -4.30 6.87 -0.60
C SER A 128 -3.61 5.54 -0.88
N LEU A 129 -2.36 5.37 -0.45
CA LEU A 129 -1.62 4.11 -0.59
C LEU A 129 -2.09 3.05 0.40
N ALA A 130 -2.53 3.43 1.60
CA ALA A 130 -3.19 2.51 2.54
C ALA A 130 -4.50 1.96 1.95
N LEU A 131 -5.33 2.83 1.35
CA LEU A 131 -6.54 2.42 0.63
C LEU A 131 -6.22 1.53 -0.58
N LEU A 132 -5.17 1.86 -1.32
CA LEU A 132 -4.71 1.04 -2.44
C LEU A 132 -4.21 -0.34 -1.98
N ALA A 133 -3.52 -0.41 -0.83
CA ALA A 133 -3.15 -1.67 -0.20
C ALA A 133 -4.40 -2.48 0.16
N ASN A 134 -5.44 -1.85 0.71
CA ASN A 134 -6.71 -2.54 1.00
C ASN A 134 -7.39 -3.10 -0.25
N MET A 135 -7.46 -2.33 -1.34
CA MET A 135 -8.05 -2.77 -2.62
C MET A 135 -7.26 -3.92 -3.26
N THR A 136 -5.92 -3.82 -3.28
CA THR A 136 -5.06 -4.82 -3.91
C THR A 136 -4.99 -6.15 -3.18
N ARG A 137 -5.50 -6.26 -1.93
CA ARG A 137 -5.70 -7.57 -1.28
C ARG A 137 -6.66 -8.48 -2.06
N THR A 138 -7.54 -7.90 -2.87
CA THR A 138 -8.41 -8.66 -3.77
C THR A 138 -7.68 -8.89 -5.10
N GLU A 139 -7.91 -10.05 -5.72
CA GLU A 139 -7.36 -10.34 -7.05
C GLU A 139 -7.81 -9.29 -8.08
N ARG A 140 -9.09 -8.89 -8.04
CA ARG A 140 -9.66 -7.83 -8.89
C ARG A 140 -8.87 -6.53 -8.76
N GLY A 141 -8.64 -6.05 -7.54
CA GLY A 141 -7.92 -4.81 -7.29
C GLY A 141 -6.45 -4.89 -7.69
N ALA A 142 -5.78 -6.03 -7.45
CA ALA A 142 -4.40 -6.25 -7.90
C ALA A 142 -4.29 -6.24 -9.43
N VAL A 143 -5.18 -6.95 -10.13
CA VAL A 143 -5.22 -7.00 -11.59
C VAL A 143 -5.52 -5.63 -12.18
N GLU A 144 -6.50 -4.90 -11.63
CA GLU A 144 -6.82 -3.54 -12.10
C GLU A 144 -5.63 -2.59 -11.91
N PHE A 145 -4.97 -2.63 -10.75
CA PHE A 145 -3.83 -1.77 -10.47
C PHE A 145 -2.61 -2.09 -11.38
N VAL A 146 -2.26 -3.36 -11.53
CA VAL A 146 -1.14 -3.80 -12.37
C VAL A 146 -1.46 -3.58 -13.85
N GLY A 147 -2.66 -3.93 -14.31
CA GLY A 147 -3.09 -3.77 -15.70
C GLY A 147 -3.09 -2.31 -16.18
N ARG A 148 -3.32 -1.35 -15.28
CA ARG A 148 -3.19 0.09 -15.58
C ARG A 148 -1.74 0.56 -15.68
N SER A 149 -0.80 -0.21 -15.12
CA SER A 149 0.58 0.20 -14.85
C SER A 149 1.62 -0.39 -15.80
N VAL A 150 1.32 -1.50 -16.44
CA VAL A 150 2.23 -2.21 -17.34
C VAL A 150 1.70 -2.08 -18.78
N PRO A 151 2.53 -1.73 -19.78
CA PRO A 151 2.09 -1.73 -21.18
C PRO A 151 1.56 -3.13 -21.57
N ASP A 152 0.64 -3.15 -22.55
CA ASP A 152 -0.11 -4.33 -23.02
C ASP A 152 0.74 -5.59 -23.29
N GLU A 153 2.06 -5.44 -23.44
CA GLU A 153 3.05 -6.47 -23.75
C GLU A 153 3.41 -7.42 -22.60
N ALA A 154 3.05 -7.10 -21.34
CA ALA A 154 3.40 -7.93 -20.18
C ALA A 154 2.25 -8.82 -19.67
N ILE A 155 1.07 -8.77 -20.28
CA ILE A 155 -0.03 -9.67 -19.98
C ILE A 155 0.25 -10.98 -20.74
N PRO A 156 0.57 -12.11 -20.07
CA PRO A 156 0.51 -13.39 -20.77
C PRO A 156 -0.92 -13.55 -21.29
N THR A 157 -1.08 -13.69 -22.61
CA THR A 157 -2.34 -14.08 -23.26
C THR A 157 -2.81 -15.38 -22.63
N SER A 158 -3.61 -15.29 -21.57
CA SER A 158 -4.32 -16.42 -20.99
C SER A 158 -5.31 -16.90 -22.04
N LYS A 159 -5.05 -18.13 -22.53
CA LYS A 159 -5.90 -18.96 -23.39
C LYS A 159 -6.68 -18.20 -24.48
N LYS A 160 -6.21 -18.33 -25.72
CA LYS A 160 -7.09 -18.29 -26.90
C LYS A 160 -8.24 -19.28 -26.68
N ILE A 161 -9.39 -18.77 -26.25
CA ILE A 161 -10.67 -19.39 -26.57
C ILE A 161 -11.06 -18.69 -27.87
N GLU A 162 -10.80 -19.37 -28.98
CA GLU A 162 -11.50 -19.10 -30.22
C GLU A 162 -12.96 -19.50 -29.96
N ASP A 163 -13.85 -18.51 -29.87
CA ASP A 163 -15.06 -18.45 -30.69
C ASP A 163 -15.98 -17.28 -30.27
N GLY A 164 -16.44 -16.54 -31.28
CA GLY A 164 -17.76 -15.91 -31.29
C GLY A 164 -17.99 -14.63 -30.48
N GLU A 165 -18.04 -13.52 -31.19
CA GLU A 165 -18.80 -12.29 -30.84
C GLU A 165 -18.32 -11.44 -29.66
N GLY A 166 -17.46 -10.45 -29.98
CA GLY A 166 -17.73 -9.07 -29.60
C GLY A 166 -17.56 -8.66 -28.14
N GLU A 167 -16.47 -9.02 -27.48
CA GLU A 167 -16.07 -8.32 -26.25
C GLU A 167 -15.33 -7.01 -26.57
N LYS A 168 -15.92 -5.87 -26.20
CA LYS A 168 -15.21 -4.58 -26.17
C LYS A 168 -14.10 -4.67 -25.13
N LYS A 169 -12.86 -4.94 -25.58
CA LYS A 169 -11.64 -4.70 -24.80
C LYS A 169 -11.67 -3.26 -24.30
N LEU A 170 -11.80 -3.08 -22.99
CA LEU A 170 -11.62 -1.78 -22.35
C LEU A 170 -10.12 -1.45 -22.39
N SER A 171 -9.67 -0.86 -23.50
CA SER A 171 -8.30 -0.35 -23.67
C SER A 171 -8.09 0.83 -22.71
N ILE A 172 -7.69 0.54 -21.47
CA ILE A 172 -7.29 1.58 -20.52
C ILE A 172 -5.87 2.01 -20.91
N PRO A 173 -5.60 3.28 -21.25
CA PRO A 173 -4.27 3.72 -21.64
C PRO A 173 -3.27 3.47 -20.50
N SER A 174 -2.28 2.61 -20.73
CA SER A 174 -1.26 2.28 -19.73
C SER A 174 -0.41 3.52 -19.42
N ARG A 175 -0.42 3.96 -18.17
CA ARG A 175 0.58 4.91 -17.64
C ARG A 175 1.62 4.10 -16.87
N PRO A 176 2.92 4.46 -16.85
CA PRO A 176 3.95 3.73 -16.11
C PRO A 176 3.84 3.98 -14.59
N THR A 177 2.66 3.76 -14.02
CA THR A 177 2.30 4.05 -12.63
C THR A 177 3.17 3.27 -11.64
N LEU A 178 3.34 1.95 -11.84
CA LEU A 178 4.17 1.11 -10.98
C LEU A 178 5.63 1.60 -10.94
N PRO A 179 6.32 1.82 -12.08
CA PRO A 179 7.65 2.43 -12.09
C PRO A 179 7.74 3.78 -11.37
N LEU A 180 6.74 4.67 -11.55
CA LEU A 180 6.73 5.98 -10.91
C LEU A 180 6.54 5.88 -9.40
N LEU A 181 5.59 5.07 -8.93
CA LEU A 181 5.38 4.85 -7.49
C LEU A 181 6.59 4.15 -6.85
N LEU A 182 7.22 3.21 -7.56
CA LEU A 182 8.46 2.58 -7.13
C LEU A 182 9.59 3.61 -6.98
N SER A 183 9.74 4.55 -7.92
CA SER A 183 10.77 5.58 -7.81
C SER A 183 10.52 6.51 -6.63
N ARG A 184 9.26 6.83 -6.33
CA ARG A 184 8.88 7.63 -5.15
C ARG A 184 9.11 6.86 -3.85
N PHE A 185 8.73 5.59 -3.81
CA PHE A 185 8.95 4.70 -2.68
C PHE A 185 10.44 4.60 -2.33
N LEU A 186 11.30 4.40 -3.33
CA LEU A 186 12.76 4.26 -3.14
C LEU A 186 13.49 5.60 -2.95
N SER A 187 12.80 6.73 -2.91
CA SER A 187 13.43 8.04 -2.74
C SER A 187 13.93 8.23 -1.31
N ASP A 188 15.24 8.47 -1.15
CA ASP A 188 15.90 8.66 0.16
C ASP A 188 15.26 9.77 1.00
N THR A 189 14.68 10.80 0.34
CA THR A 189 13.92 11.89 0.98
C THR A 189 12.82 11.41 1.93
N TYR A 190 12.23 10.24 1.68
CA TYR A 190 11.12 9.72 2.49
C TYR A 190 11.53 8.55 3.40
N VAL A 191 12.65 7.90 3.11
CA VAL A 191 13.15 6.73 3.87
C VAL A 191 13.91 7.17 5.13
N VAL A 192 14.58 8.32 5.08
CA VAL A 192 15.55 8.75 6.11
C VAL A 192 14.98 9.72 7.14
N ALA A 193 13.74 10.19 6.99
CA ALA A 193 13.12 11.14 7.93
C ALA A 193 13.09 10.66 9.39
N ASN A 194 13.27 9.36 9.66
CA ASN A 194 13.32 8.82 11.02
C ASN A 194 14.69 8.94 11.72
N LYS A 195 15.79 9.27 11.03
CA LYS A 195 17.13 9.27 11.66
C LYS A 195 17.42 10.50 12.52
N GLU A 196 16.79 11.64 12.26
CA GLU A 196 17.08 12.89 12.99
C GLU A 196 16.23 13.05 14.27
N ASP A 197 15.16 12.26 14.42
CA ASP A 197 14.27 12.31 15.58
C ASP A 197 14.59 11.26 16.65
N GLU A 198 15.30 10.17 16.31
CA GLU A 198 15.75 9.16 17.28
C GLU A 198 16.75 9.73 18.31
N GLU A 199 17.51 10.78 18.00
CA GLU A 199 18.41 11.44 18.97
C GLU A 199 17.67 12.31 20.01
N LYS A 200 16.34 12.48 19.91
CA LYS A 200 15.55 13.33 20.83
C LYS A 200 14.49 12.59 21.64
N GLU A 201 14.31 11.28 21.45
CA GLU A 201 13.22 10.51 22.07
C GLU A 201 13.67 9.53 23.17
N GLU A 202 14.57 9.94 24.07
CA GLU A 202 14.87 9.14 25.28
C GLU A 202 13.77 9.23 26.38
N ASP A 203 12.70 10.02 26.20
CA ASP A 203 11.74 10.35 27.28
C ASP A 203 10.25 10.14 26.95
N LYS A 204 9.88 9.25 26.01
CA LYS A 204 8.46 8.90 25.79
C LYS A 204 8.17 7.43 25.99
N GLU A 205 7.41 7.15 27.04
CA GLU A 205 6.80 5.86 27.35
C GLU A 205 6.10 5.24 26.14
N GLU A 206 6.28 3.93 26.00
CA GLU A 206 5.68 3.05 24.99
C GLU A 206 4.17 3.32 24.78
N LYS A 207 3.83 4.04 23.71
CA LYS A 207 2.52 3.93 23.08
C LYS A 207 2.65 3.07 21.83
N LYS A 208 2.31 1.79 21.98
CA LYS A 208 1.95 0.89 20.87
C LYS A 208 0.76 1.48 20.12
N ASN A 209 1.02 2.12 18.99
CA ASN A 209 0.14 2.19 17.83
C ASN A 209 1.06 2.24 16.60
N ASP A 210 1.25 1.09 15.95
CA ASP A 210 2.16 0.89 14.82
C ASP A 210 1.76 1.66 13.52
N ASP A 211 0.71 2.48 13.58
CA ASP A 211 0.09 3.14 12.41
C ASP A 211 0.28 4.68 12.36
N GLU A 212 0.95 5.31 13.35
CA GLU A 212 1.09 6.78 13.43
C GLU A 212 2.49 7.34 13.07
N ASN A 213 3.31 6.61 12.31
CA ASN A 213 4.48 7.22 11.66
C ASN A 213 4.04 7.99 10.41
N GLY A 214 3.49 9.19 10.62
CA GLY A 214 3.03 10.13 9.58
C GLY A 214 4.13 10.65 8.64
N ASP A 215 5.38 10.23 8.81
CA ASP A 215 6.53 10.75 8.07
C ASP A 215 6.85 10.03 6.76
N ASP A 216 6.30 8.86 6.53
CA ASP A 216 6.54 8.16 5.27
C ASP A 216 5.29 8.14 4.40
N PRO A 217 5.15 9.07 3.44
CA PRO A 217 4.00 9.11 2.56
C PRO A 217 3.86 7.83 1.73
N TYR A 218 4.95 7.10 1.47
CA TYR A 218 4.95 5.96 0.56
C TYR A 218 5.03 4.58 1.26
N GLN A 219 5.04 4.51 2.59
CA GLN A 219 5.25 3.25 3.32
C GLN A 219 4.31 2.12 2.90
N HIS A 220 3.03 2.42 2.66
CA HIS A 220 2.02 1.42 2.31
C HIS A 220 2.17 0.89 0.88
N PHE A 221 3.00 1.51 0.04
CA PHE A 221 3.35 0.94 -1.26
C PHE A 221 4.06 -0.41 -1.12
N ALA A 222 4.75 -0.68 0.00
CA ALA A 222 5.30 -2.00 0.28
C ALA A 222 4.22 -3.10 0.36
N ALA A 223 3.06 -2.80 0.96
CA ALA A 223 1.93 -3.71 1.00
C ALA A 223 1.26 -3.85 -0.38
N VAL A 224 1.20 -2.76 -1.16
CA VAL A 224 0.72 -2.80 -2.55
C VAL A 224 1.60 -3.73 -3.42
N LEU A 225 2.93 -3.64 -3.30
CA LEU A 225 3.87 -4.54 -3.99
C LEU A 225 3.69 -6.00 -3.55
N MET A 226 3.55 -6.23 -2.24
CA MET A 226 3.29 -7.56 -1.69
C MET A 226 2.01 -8.16 -2.29
N ASN A 227 0.91 -7.42 -2.30
CA ASN A 227 -0.35 -7.88 -2.86
C ASN A 227 -0.26 -8.11 -4.37
N ALA A 228 0.35 -7.17 -5.11
CA ALA A 228 0.54 -7.29 -6.55
C ALA A 228 1.39 -8.52 -6.92
N SER A 229 2.39 -8.88 -6.12
CA SER A 229 3.21 -10.08 -6.34
C SER A 229 2.47 -11.41 -6.11
N GLN A 230 1.21 -11.39 -5.64
CA GLN A 230 0.41 -12.62 -5.60
C GLN A 230 -0.11 -13.01 -7.00
N ILE A 231 -0.27 -12.04 -7.90
CA ILE A 231 -0.66 -12.29 -9.30
C ILE A 231 0.58 -12.38 -10.22
N GLU A 232 0.46 -13.16 -11.30
CA GLU A 232 1.58 -13.43 -12.21
C GLU A 232 2.15 -12.15 -12.85
N ALA A 233 1.28 -11.25 -13.32
CA ALA A 233 1.71 -10.00 -13.94
C ALA A 233 2.52 -9.10 -12.97
N GLY A 234 2.14 -9.07 -11.69
CA GLY A 234 2.85 -8.32 -10.66
C GLY A 234 4.20 -8.96 -10.30
N ARG A 235 4.28 -10.29 -10.19
CA ARG A 235 5.58 -10.98 -10.03
C ARG A 235 6.52 -10.70 -11.19
N LYS A 236 6.01 -10.82 -12.43
CA LYS A 236 6.80 -10.51 -13.62
C LYS A 236 7.33 -9.07 -13.60
N PHE A 237 6.52 -8.10 -13.19
CA PHE A 237 6.99 -6.72 -13.03
C PHE A 237 8.15 -6.61 -12.02
N ILE A 238 8.04 -7.28 -10.86
CA ILE A 238 9.05 -7.25 -9.80
C ILE A 238 10.35 -7.96 -10.22
N MET A 239 10.24 -9.08 -10.93
CA MET A 239 11.38 -9.92 -11.30
C MET A 239 12.00 -9.53 -12.64
N ARG A 240 11.35 -8.65 -13.42
CA ARG A 240 11.85 -8.17 -14.71
C ARG A 240 13.19 -7.43 -14.54
N LEU A 241 14.17 -7.83 -15.35
CA LEU A 241 15.41 -7.08 -15.53
C LEU A 241 15.12 -5.75 -16.24
N ASN A 242 15.65 -4.65 -15.72
CA ASN A 242 15.46 -3.32 -16.30
C ASN A 242 16.39 -3.09 -17.50
N GLN A 243 16.03 -3.65 -18.64
CA GLN A 243 16.83 -3.54 -19.88
C GLN A 243 16.84 -2.11 -20.47
N GLU A 244 15.83 -1.29 -20.17
CA GLU A 244 15.64 0.05 -20.76
C GLU A 244 16.73 1.06 -20.35
N GLN A 245 17.33 0.89 -19.16
CA GLN A 245 18.33 1.83 -18.62
C GLN A 245 19.78 1.32 -18.69
N LYS A 246 20.06 0.20 -19.38
CA LYS A 246 21.34 -0.53 -19.28
C LYS A 246 21.69 -0.94 -17.84
N LEU A 247 20.73 -0.92 -16.92
CA LEU A 247 20.89 -1.42 -15.55
C LEU A 247 20.69 -2.93 -15.56
N THR A 248 21.63 -3.68 -15.02
CA THR A 248 21.51 -5.13 -14.89
C THR A 248 20.64 -5.56 -13.70
N SER A 249 20.00 -4.61 -12.99
CA SER A 249 19.21 -4.90 -11.79
C SER A 249 17.71 -4.95 -12.05
N SER A 250 17.07 -5.95 -11.44
CA SER A 250 15.62 -6.09 -11.37
C SER A 250 14.97 -5.12 -10.37
N VAL A 251 13.64 -4.98 -10.41
CA VAL A 251 12.91 -4.27 -9.36
C VAL A 251 13.10 -4.95 -8.01
N LEU A 252 13.11 -6.29 -7.97
CA LEU A 252 13.41 -7.07 -6.77
C LEU A 252 14.73 -6.63 -6.13
N GLN A 253 15.83 -6.63 -6.88
CA GLN A 253 17.13 -6.21 -6.36
C GLN A 253 17.15 -4.77 -5.83
N LYS A 254 16.33 -3.87 -6.40
CA LYS A 254 16.22 -2.48 -5.93
C LYS A 254 15.46 -2.35 -4.61
N ILE A 255 14.51 -3.25 -4.32
CA ILE A 255 13.73 -3.21 -3.08
C ILE A 255 14.39 -3.96 -1.91
N LEU A 256 15.34 -4.87 -2.16
CA LEU A 256 16.00 -5.65 -1.10
C LEU A 256 16.61 -4.82 0.04
N PRO A 257 17.26 -3.66 -0.19
CA PRO A 257 17.77 -2.82 0.90
C PRO A 257 16.69 -2.33 1.88
N GLN A 258 15.42 -2.31 1.46
CA GLN A 258 14.31 -1.91 2.32
C GLN A 258 13.99 -2.93 3.41
N LEU A 259 14.57 -4.14 3.37
CA LEU A 259 14.54 -5.07 4.51
C LEU A 259 15.25 -4.52 5.75
N CYS A 260 16.13 -3.53 5.60
CA CYS A 260 16.81 -2.85 6.70
C CYS A 260 16.25 -1.43 6.96
N SER A 261 15.08 -1.11 6.38
CA SER A 261 14.42 0.19 6.59
C SER A 261 14.07 0.42 8.06
N PRO A 262 14.19 1.64 8.61
CA PRO A 262 13.69 1.94 9.96
C PRO A 262 12.16 1.74 10.07
N ASN A 263 11.45 1.89 8.95
CA ASN A 263 10.00 1.70 8.88
C ASN A 263 9.60 0.20 8.86
N PRO A 264 8.88 -0.31 9.87
CA PRO A 264 8.44 -1.72 9.94
C PRO A 264 7.42 -2.09 8.85
N THR A 265 6.55 -1.16 8.45
CA THR A 265 5.56 -1.37 7.38
C THR A 265 6.24 -1.68 6.05
N ARG A 266 7.37 -1.00 5.77
CA ARG A 266 8.20 -1.31 4.60
C ARG A 266 8.81 -2.71 4.70
N ARG A 267 9.50 -3.00 5.81
CA ARG A 267 10.17 -4.30 6.01
C ARG A 267 9.19 -5.46 5.86
N ARG A 268 8.01 -5.36 6.46
CA ARG A 268 6.95 -6.37 6.38
C ARG A 268 6.44 -6.57 4.95
N GLY A 269 6.13 -5.50 4.23
CA GLY A 269 5.65 -5.59 2.84
C GLY A 269 6.71 -6.15 1.89
N ILE A 270 7.97 -5.75 2.05
CA ILE A 270 9.07 -6.28 1.22
C ILE A 270 9.36 -7.74 1.53
N SER A 271 9.33 -8.15 2.80
CA SER A 271 9.46 -9.56 3.20
C SER A 271 8.38 -10.43 2.55
N GLY A 272 7.12 -9.98 2.56
CA GLY A 272 6.03 -10.69 1.89
C GLY A 272 6.15 -10.70 0.36
N THR A 273 6.70 -9.64 -0.23
CA THR A 273 7.00 -9.58 -1.67
C THR A 273 8.05 -10.61 -2.07
N ILE A 274 9.12 -10.76 -1.27
CA ILE A 274 10.18 -11.76 -1.48
C ILE A 274 9.59 -13.16 -1.44
N LYS A 275 8.82 -13.48 -0.39
CA LYS A 275 8.10 -14.76 -0.26
C LYS A 275 7.33 -15.10 -1.54
N ASN A 276 6.55 -14.15 -2.05
CA ASN A 276 5.74 -14.36 -3.24
C ASN A 276 6.60 -14.59 -4.49
N CYS A 277 7.75 -13.94 -4.61
CA CYS A 277 8.67 -14.13 -5.75
C CYS A 277 9.40 -15.49 -5.68
N CYS A 278 9.73 -15.97 -4.49
CA CYS A 278 10.43 -17.25 -4.32
C CYS A 278 9.58 -18.49 -4.66
N PHE A 279 8.25 -18.35 -4.74
CA PHE A 279 7.37 -19.43 -5.24
C PHE A 279 7.52 -19.71 -6.74
N ASP A 280 8.20 -18.84 -7.50
CA ASP A 280 8.46 -19.08 -8.92
C ASP A 280 9.66 -20.05 -9.10
N THR A 281 9.34 -21.31 -9.36
CA THR A 281 10.33 -22.39 -9.51
C THR A 281 11.24 -22.21 -10.74
N ASP A 282 10.78 -21.49 -11.77
CA ASP A 282 11.57 -21.26 -12.98
C ASP A 282 12.65 -20.19 -12.72
N ALA A 283 12.46 -19.36 -11.71
CA ALA A 283 13.38 -18.30 -11.33
C ALA A 283 14.37 -18.69 -10.21
N SER A 284 14.26 -19.88 -9.61
CA SER A 284 15.06 -20.25 -8.44
C SER A 284 16.57 -20.13 -8.67
N TRP A 285 17.07 -20.52 -9.86
CA TRP A 285 18.49 -20.37 -10.19
C TRP A 285 18.91 -18.90 -10.22
N TRP A 286 18.11 -18.03 -10.85
CA TRP A 286 18.38 -16.60 -10.93
C TRP A 286 18.31 -15.94 -9.54
N LEU A 287 17.31 -16.28 -8.72
CA LEU A 287 17.16 -15.78 -7.35
C LEU A 287 18.36 -16.15 -6.47
N LEU A 288 18.82 -17.40 -6.56
CA LEU A 288 19.94 -17.87 -5.74
C LEU A 288 21.28 -17.33 -6.22
N ASN A 289 21.54 -17.32 -7.54
CA ASN A 289 22.88 -17.08 -8.07
C ASN A 289 23.11 -15.63 -8.56
N GLU A 290 22.09 -14.96 -9.10
CA GLU A 290 22.22 -13.60 -9.64
C GLU A 290 21.73 -12.53 -8.64
N VAL A 291 20.69 -12.85 -7.88
CA VAL A 291 20.15 -11.95 -6.85
C VAL A 291 20.83 -12.16 -5.49
N ASN A 292 21.39 -13.36 -5.23
CA ASN A 292 21.87 -13.79 -3.92
C ASN A 292 20.78 -13.65 -2.84
N ILE A 293 19.55 -14.08 -3.15
CA ILE A 293 18.38 -13.85 -2.29
C ILE A 293 18.55 -14.46 -0.89
N ALA A 294 19.32 -15.55 -0.77
CA ALA A 294 19.58 -16.23 0.50
C ALA A 294 20.22 -15.30 1.53
N LYS A 295 21.20 -14.47 1.13
CA LYS A 295 21.79 -13.44 2.00
C LYS A 295 20.73 -12.51 2.56
N TYR A 296 19.86 -12.00 1.70
CA TYR A 296 18.82 -11.05 2.08
C TYR A 296 17.71 -11.66 2.95
N ILE A 297 17.41 -12.95 2.77
CA ILE A 297 16.49 -13.68 3.65
C ILE A 297 17.12 -13.95 5.02
N CYS A 298 18.37 -14.41 5.04
CA CYS A 298 19.06 -14.78 6.28
C CYS A 298 19.44 -13.56 7.13
N TYR A 299 19.80 -12.43 6.52
CA TYR A 299 20.34 -11.28 7.24
C TYR A 299 19.37 -10.68 8.29
N PRO A 300 18.07 -10.49 8.01
CA PRO A 300 17.11 -10.07 9.02
C PRO A 300 16.81 -11.15 10.08
N LEU A 301 17.09 -12.43 9.79
CA LEU A 301 16.85 -13.55 10.71
C LEU A 301 18.06 -13.84 11.61
N ALA A 302 19.26 -13.43 11.18
CA ALA A 302 20.50 -13.53 11.94
C ALA A 302 20.45 -12.66 13.21
N GLY A 303 21.00 -13.20 14.29
CA GLY A 303 21.11 -12.54 15.59
C GLY A 303 22.55 -12.46 16.09
N PRO A 304 22.75 -12.08 17.36
CA PRO A 304 24.07 -11.83 17.91
C PRO A 304 24.83 -13.11 18.31
N GLU A 305 24.27 -14.29 18.07
CA GLU A 305 24.89 -15.55 18.45
C GLU A 305 26.17 -15.81 17.64
N GLU A 306 27.23 -16.20 18.34
CA GLU A 306 28.47 -16.61 17.68
C GLU A 306 28.28 -17.94 16.96
N LEU A 307 28.55 -17.93 15.65
CA LEU A 307 28.65 -19.14 14.83
C LEU A 307 30.06 -19.73 14.93
N ASP A 308 30.16 -21.05 14.97
CA ASP A 308 31.46 -21.73 14.93
C ASP A 308 32.08 -21.68 13.52
N VAL A 309 33.31 -22.17 13.39
CA VAL A 309 34.05 -22.13 12.12
C VAL A 309 33.40 -23.01 11.05
N ASP A 310 32.73 -24.09 11.44
CA ASP A 310 32.09 -25.00 10.50
C ASP A 310 30.77 -24.42 9.99
N ASP A 311 29.97 -23.78 10.86
CA ASP A 311 28.72 -23.08 10.50
C ASP A 311 28.96 -21.86 9.59
N LYS A 312 30.12 -21.21 9.73
CA LYS A 312 30.51 -20.07 8.88
C LYS A 312 30.87 -20.48 7.45
N LYS A 313 31.17 -21.75 7.19
CA LYS A 313 31.61 -22.20 5.85
C LYS A 313 30.45 -22.11 4.87
N GLY A 314 30.62 -21.30 3.83
CA GLY A 314 29.63 -21.11 2.77
C GLY A 314 28.53 -20.09 3.10
N LEU A 315 28.54 -19.53 4.31
CA LEU A 315 27.66 -18.43 4.69
C LEU A 315 28.23 -17.09 4.19
N ASP A 316 27.35 -16.17 3.79
CA ASP A 316 27.78 -14.81 3.44
C ASP A 316 28.45 -14.13 4.65
N PRO A 317 29.64 -13.52 4.50
CA PRO A 317 30.35 -12.88 5.62
C PRO A 317 29.53 -11.87 6.40
N ASP A 318 28.62 -11.14 5.72
CA ASP A 318 27.79 -10.11 6.38
C ASP A 318 26.84 -10.71 7.43
N LEU A 319 26.59 -12.03 7.39
CA LEU A 319 25.70 -12.70 8.34
C LEU A 319 26.34 -12.98 9.71
N TRP A 320 27.67 -12.89 9.82
CA TRP A 320 28.38 -13.22 11.06
C TRP A 320 29.46 -12.19 11.46
N LEU A 321 29.63 -11.12 10.68
CA LEU A 321 30.60 -10.04 10.96
C LEU A 321 30.06 -8.90 11.83
N GLU A 322 28.74 -8.75 11.98
CA GLU A 322 28.14 -7.61 12.72
C GLU A 322 28.28 -7.70 14.24
N GLY A 323 28.65 -8.87 14.77
CA GLY A 323 28.93 -9.06 16.20
C GLY A 323 27.70 -8.88 17.10
N PRO A 324 27.90 -8.47 18.37
CA PRO A 324 26.85 -8.51 19.39
C PRO A 324 25.73 -7.49 19.20
N ASP A 325 25.93 -6.45 18.38
CA ASP A 325 24.94 -5.40 18.12
C ASP A 325 23.91 -5.82 17.06
N LYS A 326 24.10 -6.99 16.41
CA LYS A 326 23.16 -7.52 15.43
C LYS A 326 21.81 -7.81 16.08
N VAL A 327 20.81 -7.03 15.72
CA VAL A 327 19.42 -7.28 16.10
C VAL A 327 18.71 -8.04 14.99
N ARG A 328 17.96 -9.08 15.37
CA ARG A 328 17.00 -9.75 14.48
C ARG A 328 15.88 -8.81 14.12
N GLU A 329 15.26 -9.00 12.96
CA GLU A 329 14.03 -8.32 12.58
C GLU A 329 13.01 -8.39 13.74
N PRO A 330 12.60 -7.26 14.35
CA PRO A 330 11.69 -7.28 15.49
C PRO A 330 10.26 -7.69 15.11
N ASP A 331 9.83 -7.41 13.88
CA ASP A 331 8.49 -7.74 13.39
C ASP A 331 8.33 -9.25 13.15
N LYS A 332 7.45 -9.88 13.94
CA LYS A 332 7.18 -11.33 13.85
C LYS A 332 6.63 -11.76 12.50
N MET A 333 5.79 -10.95 11.86
CA MET A 333 5.19 -11.27 10.56
C MET A 333 6.22 -11.16 9.44
N ALA A 334 7.10 -10.15 9.49
CA ALA A 334 8.22 -10.04 8.56
C ALA A 334 9.13 -11.26 8.65
N ARG A 335 9.51 -11.68 9.87
CA ARG A 335 10.28 -12.92 10.08
C ARG A 335 9.58 -14.16 9.51
N LEU A 336 8.27 -14.29 9.75
CA LEU A 336 7.50 -15.42 9.24
C LEU A 336 7.53 -15.47 7.71
N PHE A 337 7.32 -14.34 7.03
CA PHE A 337 7.38 -14.30 5.57
C PHE A 337 8.75 -14.69 5.02
N LEU A 338 9.84 -14.25 5.66
CA LEU A 338 11.20 -14.62 5.25
C LEU A 338 11.48 -16.12 5.44
N VAL A 339 10.98 -16.72 6.52
CA VAL A 339 11.13 -18.18 6.77
C VAL A 339 10.30 -19.01 5.79
N GLU A 340 9.16 -18.50 5.33
CA GLU A 340 8.30 -19.16 4.34
C GLU A 340 8.73 -18.92 2.88
N SER A 341 9.80 -18.15 2.66
CA SER A 341 10.34 -17.82 1.33
C SER A 341 11.16 -18.95 0.74
#